data_AF-A0A3B4YSA5-F1
#
_entry.id   AF-A0A3B4YSA5-F1
#
_cell.length_a   1.000
_cell.length_b   1.000
_cell.length_c   1.000
_cell.angle_alpha   90.00
_cell.angle_beta   90.00
_cell.angle_gamma   90.00
#
_symmetry.space_group_name_H-M   'P 1'
#
loop_
_entity.id
_entity.type
_entity.pdbx_description
1 polymer ?
#
loop_
_entity_poly.entity_id
_entity_poly.type
_entity_poly.pdbx_seq_one_letter_code
_entity_poly.pdbx_strand_id
1 'polypeptide(L)'
;MDFTECYRDTVSSVAAAARAGCRKRVRRLIKRGCSVDCRDNRGWNALHEAAAAGSTECVLEILSAVGGSSHGCRAYVNSLTHEGESACYLAAQRGHLAVVRLLLKAHANINQLTNDLSCPLYAAVDGGHKEVVELLVGKGAEVNRTHTASCWTCLHQAVYKGHSEIVRILVDVCNLEALDDHRISPLFVAAQYGQQECLEVLVNAGADVNTQAADLATPLLIASQEGHQACVDFLVDHGADPNRTCSQGWPQFPIHAAAEFGHIGILRKLIAVTDRVCDRGDGMVSPLYVTIHNSQIKSVELLLSEGYSPDAQNCTHNFGLRSPLALALCQMSNKPYSEIVRLLVAAGASLTEEDWMYALATDKTDFLQLILEHRLIPRPETLIRDCTVSQHHGKTVLKLQELRELLCVAQNQVHFAACWLPLLLKAGLDPSLLLQPHMLEQADNEVLNYLLEFVNWSTLSAPLKHILNERRVEKTWEPSPYLDSIPCLAHICRLQVRAVLGPDLLMTTNIVHQLPVPTPLHGFLQFRDIPETSYSHSPPSPLSNRIEEYYSTHQHRHVL
;
A
#
# COMPACT_ATOMS: atom_id res chain seq x y z
N MET A 1 42.78 -12.68 21.46
CA MET A 1 43.19 -14.09 21.62
C MET A 1 42.98 -14.74 20.28
N ASP A 2 44.05 -15.29 19.70
CA ASP A 2 43.98 -16.02 18.44
C ASP A 2 43.39 -17.40 18.73
N PHE A 3 42.11 -17.60 18.42
CA PHE A 3 41.37 -18.82 18.75
C PHE A 3 41.78 -20.05 17.91
N THR A 4 42.75 -19.88 17.00
CA THR A 4 43.20 -20.93 16.08
C THR A 4 44.14 -21.95 16.72
N GLU A 5 44.82 -21.63 17.83
CA GLU A 5 45.71 -22.58 18.53
C GLU A 5 44.98 -23.55 19.51
N CYS A 6 43.73 -23.26 19.89
CA CYS A 6 43.00 -24.02 20.92
C CYS A 6 42.19 -25.22 20.41
N TYR A 7 42.10 -25.46 19.11
CA TYR A 7 41.32 -26.58 18.55
C TYR A 7 42.17 -27.43 17.60
N ARG A 8 43.18 -28.16 18.13
CA ARG A 8 43.74 -29.29 17.38
C ARG A 8 42.63 -30.32 17.15
N ASP A 9 42.47 -30.78 15.92
CA ASP A 9 41.52 -31.85 15.58
C ASP A 9 41.88 -33.12 16.39
N THR A 10 41.10 -33.42 17.44
CA THR A 10 41.32 -34.58 18.33
C THR A 10 40.70 -35.87 17.77
N VAL A 11 40.32 -35.85 16.49
CA VAL A 11 39.67 -36.97 15.81
C VAL A 11 40.58 -38.19 15.79
N SER A 12 40.03 -39.29 16.31
CA SER A 12 40.73 -40.57 16.34
C SER A 12 41.08 -41.03 14.92
N SER A 13 42.14 -41.84 14.80
CA SER A 13 42.56 -42.38 13.50
C SER A 13 41.45 -43.19 12.80
N VAL A 14 40.57 -43.85 13.58
CA VAL A 14 39.39 -44.56 13.08
C VAL A 14 38.36 -43.58 12.54
N ALA A 15 38.05 -42.52 13.30
CA ALA A 15 37.10 -41.49 12.90
C ALA A 15 37.60 -40.68 11.67
N ALA A 16 38.89 -40.37 11.59
CA ALA A 16 39.49 -39.75 10.40
C ALA A 16 39.41 -40.66 9.17
N ALA A 17 39.62 -41.97 9.33
CA ALA A 17 39.46 -42.93 8.25
C ALA A 17 37.99 -43.09 7.82
N ALA A 18 37.06 -42.99 8.77
CA ALA A 18 35.62 -43.01 8.52
C ALA A 18 35.14 -41.75 7.77
N ARG A 19 35.61 -40.56 8.17
CA ARG A 19 35.39 -39.29 7.48
C ARG A 19 35.86 -39.33 6.02
N ALA A 20 37.02 -39.93 5.78
CA ALA A 20 37.56 -40.12 4.44
C ALA A 20 36.88 -41.24 3.63
N GLY A 21 35.88 -41.93 4.20
CA GLY A 21 35.18 -43.06 3.56
C GLY A 21 36.05 -44.28 3.29
N CYS A 22 37.21 -44.42 3.93
CA CYS A 22 38.16 -45.47 3.61
C CYS A 22 37.91 -46.75 4.44
N ARG A 23 36.96 -47.58 4.00
CA ARG A 23 36.60 -48.87 4.62
C ARG A 23 37.82 -49.73 4.98
N LYS A 24 38.77 -49.87 4.06
CA LYS A 24 39.98 -50.70 4.25
C LYS A 24 40.83 -50.20 5.43
N ARG A 25 40.94 -48.88 5.61
CA ARG A 25 41.68 -48.27 6.73
C ARG A 25 40.91 -48.44 8.04
N VAL A 26 39.60 -48.18 8.04
CA VAL A 26 38.72 -48.41 9.21
C VAL A 26 38.85 -49.86 9.70
N ARG A 27 38.66 -50.85 8.82
CA ARG A 27 38.79 -52.28 9.15
C ARG A 27 40.17 -52.62 9.72
N ARG A 28 41.25 -52.09 9.13
CA ARG A 28 42.62 -52.36 9.58
C ARG A 28 42.87 -51.80 10.98
N LEU A 29 42.36 -50.60 11.27
CA LEU A 29 42.52 -49.95 12.58
C LEU A 29 41.71 -50.66 13.66
N ILE A 30 40.47 -51.07 13.36
CA ILE A 30 39.65 -51.89 14.28
C ILE A 30 40.36 -53.21 14.60
N LYS A 31 40.90 -53.92 13.60
CA LYS A 31 41.68 -55.16 13.82
C LYS A 31 42.95 -54.97 14.66
N ARG A 32 43.49 -53.75 14.71
CA ARG A 32 44.64 -53.40 15.56
C ARG A 32 44.24 -53.02 17.00
N GLY A 33 42.95 -53.10 17.33
CA GLY A 33 42.42 -52.78 18.66
C GLY A 33 42.10 -51.31 18.89
N CYS A 34 42.07 -50.46 17.84
CA CYS A 34 41.65 -49.08 18.00
C CYS A 34 40.14 -49.02 18.28
N SER A 35 39.74 -48.30 19.34
CA SER A 35 38.32 -48.11 19.70
C SER A 35 37.58 -47.26 18.67
N VAL A 36 36.33 -47.62 18.40
CA VAL A 36 35.40 -46.87 17.53
C VAL A 36 34.62 -45.78 18.29
N ASP A 37 34.66 -45.80 19.63
CA ASP A 37 33.96 -44.85 20.50
C ASP A 37 34.87 -43.76 21.09
N CYS A 38 36.07 -43.59 20.53
CA CYS A 38 36.90 -42.43 20.83
C CYS A 38 36.21 -41.16 20.31
N ARG A 39 35.81 -40.30 21.25
CA ARG A 39 35.17 -39.02 20.96
C ARG A 39 36.20 -37.91 20.80
N ASP A 40 35.95 -37.02 19.85
CA ASP A 40 36.72 -35.79 19.69
C ASP A 40 36.19 -34.65 20.58
N ASN A 41 36.71 -33.44 20.40
CA ASN A 41 36.34 -32.23 21.13
C ASN A 41 34.92 -31.70 20.81
N ARG A 42 34.23 -32.26 19.82
CA ARG A 42 32.82 -32.00 19.48
C ARG A 42 31.90 -33.09 20.01
N GLY A 43 32.46 -34.12 20.64
CA GLY A 43 31.73 -35.34 21.05
C GLY A 43 31.47 -36.30 19.88
N TRP A 44 32.07 -36.09 18.70
CA TRP A 44 31.90 -36.95 17.54
C TRP A 44 32.74 -38.21 17.69
N ASN A 45 32.18 -39.37 17.32
CA ASN A 45 32.88 -40.65 17.27
C ASN A 45 32.98 -41.11 15.80
N ALA A 46 33.55 -42.30 15.58
CA ALA A 46 33.73 -42.79 14.22
C ALA A 46 32.41 -42.99 13.47
N LEU A 47 31.30 -43.29 14.18
CA LEU A 47 29.99 -43.45 13.57
C LEU A 47 29.41 -42.11 13.11
N HIS A 48 29.54 -41.05 13.92
CA HIS A 48 29.16 -39.68 13.52
C HIS A 48 29.87 -39.24 12.24
N GLU A 49 31.19 -39.43 12.17
CA GLU A 49 31.99 -39.10 10.98
C GLU A 49 31.60 -39.94 9.76
N ALA A 50 31.43 -41.26 9.92
CA ALA A 50 31.00 -42.14 8.83
C ALA A 50 29.61 -41.75 8.30
N ALA A 51 28.71 -41.37 9.21
CA ALA A 51 27.34 -41.00 8.88
C ALA A 51 27.28 -39.65 8.16
N ALA A 52 27.99 -38.64 8.66
CA ALA A 52 28.11 -37.33 8.02
C ALA A 52 28.81 -37.39 6.65
N ALA A 53 29.75 -38.34 6.46
CA ALA A 53 30.42 -38.59 5.19
C ALA A 53 29.61 -39.48 4.21
N GLY A 54 28.45 -40.01 4.62
CA GLY A 54 27.62 -40.88 3.77
C GLY A 54 28.23 -42.25 3.46
N SER A 55 29.25 -42.67 4.22
CA SER A 55 30.04 -43.86 3.92
C SER A 55 29.39 -45.14 4.47
N THR A 56 28.46 -45.71 3.70
CA THR A 56 27.70 -46.93 4.05
C THR A 56 28.59 -48.10 4.47
N GLU A 57 29.70 -48.32 3.75
CA GLU A 57 30.65 -49.38 4.07
C GLU A 57 31.35 -49.17 5.40
N CYS A 58 31.75 -47.93 5.71
CA CYS A 58 32.38 -47.59 6.99
C CYS A 58 31.38 -47.77 8.14
N VAL A 59 30.13 -47.34 7.96
CA VAL A 59 29.05 -47.55 8.94
C VAL A 59 28.87 -49.05 9.21
N LEU A 60 28.79 -49.89 8.17
CA LEU A 60 28.69 -51.34 8.35
C LEU A 60 29.87 -51.95 9.11
N GLU A 61 31.11 -51.58 8.76
CA GLU A 61 32.29 -52.09 9.47
C GLU A 61 32.29 -51.65 10.94
N ILE A 62 31.98 -50.39 11.21
CA ILE A 62 31.92 -49.84 12.59
C ILE A 62 30.83 -50.56 13.39
N LEU A 63 29.62 -50.69 12.85
CA LEU A 63 28.52 -51.40 13.53
C LEU A 63 28.83 -52.88 13.78
N SER A 64 29.51 -53.55 12.84
CA SER A 64 29.94 -54.95 13.02
C SER A 64 30.96 -55.13 14.15
N ALA A 65 31.80 -54.11 14.40
CA ALA A 65 32.81 -54.16 15.45
C ALA A 65 32.23 -53.99 16.86
N VAL A 66 31.06 -53.34 16.99
CA VAL A 66 30.37 -53.09 18.27
C VAL A 66 29.45 -54.26 18.66
N GLY A 67 29.19 -55.20 17.74
CA GLY A 67 28.19 -56.28 17.86
C GLY A 67 28.40 -57.37 18.93
N GLY A 68 29.27 -57.17 19.93
CA GLY A 68 29.51 -58.14 21.01
C GLY A 68 28.36 -58.29 22.03
N SER A 69 27.46 -57.31 22.12
CA SER A 69 26.19 -57.40 22.86
C SER A 69 25.11 -56.50 22.24
N SER A 70 23.87 -56.99 22.15
CA SER A 70 22.76 -56.24 21.52
C SER A 70 22.46 -54.91 22.24
N HIS A 71 22.66 -54.85 23.56
CA HIS A 71 22.50 -53.62 24.35
C HIS A 71 23.63 -52.60 24.10
N GLY A 72 24.88 -53.04 24.00
CA GLY A 72 26.01 -52.13 23.74
C GLY A 72 25.95 -51.50 22.35
N CYS A 73 25.54 -52.27 21.35
CA CYS A 73 25.34 -51.76 19.98
C CYS A 73 24.27 -50.67 19.92
N ARG A 74 23.11 -50.88 20.59
CA ARG A 74 22.04 -49.88 20.63
C ARG A 74 22.46 -48.59 21.33
N ALA A 75 23.19 -48.69 22.45
CA ALA A 75 23.70 -47.51 23.16
C ALA A 75 24.69 -46.71 22.30
N TYR A 76 25.57 -47.39 21.56
CA TYR A 76 26.54 -46.75 20.68
C TYR A 76 25.89 -46.08 19.46
N VAL A 77 24.94 -46.73 18.80
CA VAL A 77 24.21 -46.15 17.65
C VAL A 77 23.49 -44.85 18.01
N ASN A 78 23.04 -44.76 19.27
CA ASN A 78 22.34 -43.60 19.82
C ASN A 78 23.26 -42.66 20.62
N SER A 79 24.57 -42.80 20.48
CA SER A 79 25.50 -41.81 21.05
C SER A 79 25.22 -40.43 20.46
N LEU A 80 25.41 -39.39 21.27
CA LEU A 80 25.17 -38.00 20.87
C LEU A 80 26.47 -37.19 20.87
N THR A 81 26.56 -36.23 19.97
CA THR A 81 27.56 -35.15 19.99
C THR A 81 27.28 -34.17 21.15
N HIS A 82 28.16 -33.18 21.36
CA HIS A 82 27.90 -32.13 22.34
C HIS A 82 26.67 -31.27 22.00
N GLU A 83 26.30 -31.18 20.71
CA GLU A 83 25.10 -30.51 20.23
C GLU A 83 23.83 -31.40 20.28
N GLY A 84 23.94 -32.59 20.87
CA GLY A 84 22.83 -33.55 20.95
C GLY A 84 22.53 -34.26 19.64
N GLU A 85 23.40 -34.15 18.63
CA GLU A 85 23.17 -34.76 17.31
C GLU A 85 23.48 -36.26 17.36
N SER A 86 22.58 -37.07 16.78
CA SER A 86 22.84 -38.48 16.54
C SER A 86 23.48 -38.72 15.18
N ALA A 87 24.11 -39.88 14.97
CA ALA A 87 24.56 -40.29 13.64
C ALA A 87 23.40 -40.32 12.62
N CYS A 88 22.18 -40.66 13.06
CA CYS A 88 21.00 -40.66 12.20
C CYS A 88 20.61 -39.25 11.78
N TYR A 89 20.68 -38.28 12.70
CA TYR A 89 20.46 -36.86 12.42
C TYR A 89 21.44 -36.34 11.37
N LEU A 90 22.74 -36.55 11.57
CA LEU A 90 23.80 -36.09 10.66
C LEU A 90 23.67 -36.69 9.25
N ALA A 91 23.31 -37.97 9.16
CA ALA A 91 23.05 -38.62 7.88
C ALA A 91 21.80 -38.06 7.20
N ALA A 92 20.74 -37.79 7.96
CA ALA A 92 19.49 -37.27 7.44
C ALA A 92 19.63 -35.82 6.94
N GLN A 93 20.30 -34.96 7.72
CA GLN A 93 20.64 -33.57 7.36
C GLN A 93 21.39 -33.47 6.03
N ARG A 94 22.17 -34.49 5.68
CA ARG A 94 23.02 -34.52 4.48
C ARG A 94 22.47 -35.41 3.36
N GLY A 95 21.27 -35.96 3.51
CA GLY A 95 20.62 -36.73 2.45
C GLY A 95 21.15 -38.15 2.25
N HIS A 96 21.89 -38.72 3.21
CA HIS A 96 22.54 -40.01 3.07
C HIS A 96 21.57 -41.18 3.30
N LEU A 97 20.61 -41.38 2.39
CA LEU A 97 19.53 -42.38 2.48
C LEU A 97 20.00 -43.77 2.88
N ALA A 98 21.05 -44.28 2.24
CA ALA A 98 21.55 -45.62 2.51
C ALA A 98 22.12 -45.75 3.93
N VAL A 99 22.75 -44.69 4.45
CA VAL A 99 23.23 -44.64 5.84
C VAL A 99 22.05 -44.58 6.81
N VAL A 100 21.08 -43.69 6.59
CA VAL A 100 19.87 -43.59 7.43
C VAL A 100 19.18 -44.95 7.54
N ARG A 101 19.01 -45.66 6.41
CA ARG A 101 18.43 -47.02 6.38
C ARG A 101 19.21 -48.02 7.23
N LEU A 102 20.54 -47.96 7.20
CA LEU A 102 21.40 -48.84 8.01
C LEU A 102 21.31 -48.52 9.50
N LEU A 103 21.33 -47.24 9.85
CA LEU A 103 21.23 -46.79 11.24
C LEU A 103 19.86 -47.16 11.85
N LEU A 104 18.76 -47.01 11.11
CA LEU A 104 17.44 -47.44 11.55
C LEU A 104 17.36 -48.96 11.74
N LYS A 105 17.96 -49.76 10.85
CA LYS A 105 18.08 -51.22 11.04
C LYS A 105 18.90 -51.58 12.29
N ALA A 106 19.85 -50.73 12.67
CA ALA A 106 20.64 -50.86 13.89
C ALA A 106 19.98 -50.23 15.13
N HIS A 107 18.67 -49.95 15.08
CA HIS A 107 17.89 -49.39 16.18
C HIS A 107 18.30 -47.96 16.60
N ALA A 108 18.70 -47.13 15.63
CA ALA A 108 18.78 -45.68 15.85
C ALA A 108 17.40 -45.11 16.23
N ASN A 109 17.39 -44.20 17.20
CA ASN A 109 16.21 -43.48 17.63
C ASN A 109 15.82 -42.46 16.55
N ILE A 110 14.73 -42.75 15.84
CA ILE A 110 14.22 -41.96 14.72
C ILE A 110 13.79 -40.54 15.13
N ASN A 111 13.41 -40.36 16.40
CA ASN A 111 12.91 -39.09 16.95
C ASN A 111 13.90 -38.45 17.94
N GLN A 112 15.19 -38.82 17.88
CA GLN A 112 16.21 -38.24 18.75
C GLN A 112 16.32 -36.73 18.50
N LEU A 113 16.22 -35.95 19.57
CA LEU A 113 16.33 -34.49 19.48
C LEU A 113 17.78 -34.04 19.70
N THR A 114 18.15 -32.99 18.97
CA THR A 114 19.32 -32.15 19.26
C THR A 114 19.02 -31.19 20.41
N ASN A 115 20.05 -30.45 20.85
CA ASN A 115 19.87 -29.41 21.88
C ASN A 115 18.90 -28.31 21.44
N ASP A 116 18.79 -28.06 20.13
CA ASP A 116 17.87 -27.08 19.53
C ASP A 116 16.48 -27.66 19.18
N LEU A 117 16.12 -28.82 19.74
CA LEU A 117 14.83 -29.50 19.50
C LEU A 117 14.58 -29.94 18.03
N SER A 118 15.63 -29.97 17.22
CA SER A 118 15.58 -30.52 15.86
C SER A 118 15.68 -32.05 15.89
N CYS A 119 15.07 -32.73 14.91
CA CYS A 119 15.10 -34.19 14.79
C CYS A 119 15.57 -34.63 13.38
N PRO A 120 15.87 -35.93 13.16
CA PRO A 120 16.30 -36.41 11.85
C PRO A 120 15.32 -36.11 10.72
N LEU A 121 14.00 -36.18 10.97
CA LEU A 121 12.98 -35.85 9.98
C LEU A 121 13.04 -34.36 9.61
N TYR A 122 13.07 -33.46 10.61
CA TYR A 122 13.15 -32.02 10.37
C TYR A 122 14.43 -31.63 9.61
N ALA A 123 15.58 -32.22 9.96
CA ALA A 123 16.83 -31.97 9.25
C ALA A 123 16.81 -32.45 7.79
N ALA A 124 16.15 -33.58 7.51
CA ALA A 124 15.95 -34.04 6.14
C ALA A 124 15.02 -33.11 5.35
N VAL A 125 13.98 -32.59 6.00
CA VAL A 125 13.05 -31.62 5.41
C VAL A 125 13.75 -30.28 5.12
N ASP A 126 14.49 -29.73 6.09
CA ASP A 126 15.23 -28.47 5.92
C ASP A 126 16.29 -28.55 4.80
N GLY A 127 16.90 -29.73 4.64
CA GLY A 127 17.87 -30.01 3.58
C GLY A 127 17.26 -30.40 2.22
N GLY A 128 15.93 -30.54 2.10
CA GLY A 128 15.28 -30.93 0.84
C GLY A 128 15.46 -32.39 0.44
N HIS A 129 15.81 -33.29 1.36
CA HIS A 129 16.16 -34.68 1.08
C HIS A 129 14.94 -35.60 1.01
N LYS A 130 14.18 -35.50 -0.08
CA LYS A 130 12.91 -36.22 -0.32
C LYS A 130 12.95 -37.70 0.07
N GLU A 131 13.90 -38.47 -0.44
CA GLU A 131 13.93 -39.92 -0.23
C GLU A 131 14.22 -40.29 1.24
N VAL A 132 14.95 -39.42 1.96
CA VAL A 132 15.18 -39.57 3.39
C VAL A 132 13.89 -39.29 4.16
N VAL A 133 13.15 -38.24 3.77
CA VAL A 133 11.83 -37.92 4.35
C VAL A 133 10.87 -39.10 4.17
N GLU A 134 10.74 -39.63 2.94
CA GLU A 134 9.89 -40.79 2.65
C GLU A 134 10.25 -42.00 3.54
N LEU A 135 11.55 -42.29 3.69
CA LEU A 135 12.01 -43.37 4.53
C LEU A 135 11.66 -43.15 6.01
N LEU A 136 11.89 -41.94 6.53
CA LEU A 136 11.65 -41.63 7.94
C LEU A 136 10.15 -41.64 8.27
N VAL A 137 9.32 -41.01 7.43
CA VAL A 137 7.85 -41.04 7.55
C VAL A 137 7.35 -42.48 7.47
N GLY A 138 7.78 -43.26 6.48
CA GLY A 138 7.41 -44.67 6.32
C GLY A 138 7.91 -45.59 7.44
N LYS A 139 8.78 -45.10 8.33
CA LYS A 139 9.26 -45.81 9.54
C LYS A 139 8.65 -45.28 10.84
N GLY A 140 7.67 -44.38 10.76
CA GLY A 140 6.94 -43.87 11.91
C GLY A 140 7.68 -42.75 12.66
N ALA A 141 8.44 -41.93 11.94
CA ALA A 141 8.93 -40.67 12.50
C ALA A 141 7.74 -39.80 12.95
N GLU A 142 7.93 -39.03 14.02
CA GLU A 142 6.90 -38.11 14.50
C GLU A 142 6.84 -36.87 13.62
N VAL A 143 5.75 -36.72 12.85
CA VAL A 143 5.64 -35.71 11.78
C VAL A 143 5.04 -34.37 12.24
N ASN A 144 4.26 -34.36 13.31
CA ASN A 144 3.55 -33.18 13.82
C ASN A 144 4.26 -32.46 14.97
N ARG A 145 5.50 -32.86 15.28
CA ARG A 145 6.30 -32.21 16.31
C ARG A 145 6.68 -30.79 15.89
N THR A 146 6.77 -29.90 16.88
CA THR A 146 7.31 -28.56 16.72
C THR A 146 8.83 -28.56 16.96
N HIS A 147 9.57 -27.84 16.11
CA HIS A 147 11.03 -27.93 16.02
C HIS A 147 11.76 -26.59 16.20
N THR A 148 11.04 -25.49 16.20
CA THR A 148 11.59 -24.15 16.40
C THR A 148 10.96 -23.48 17.61
N ALA A 149 11.57 -22.40 18.10
CA ALA A 149 10.97 -21.57 19.14
C ALA A 149 9.58 -21.04 18.73
N SER A 150 9.41 -20.73 17.44
CA SER A 150 8.13 -20.31 16.84
C SER A 150 7.16 -21.46 16.61
N CYS A 151 7.40 -22.65 17.14
CA CYS A 151 6.50 -23.80 17.03
C CYS A 151 6.29 -24.33 15.59
N TRP A 152 7.27 -24.17 14.70
CA TRP A 152 7.16 -24.69 13.33
C TRP A 152 7.24 -26.21 13.28
N THR A 153 6.37 -26.81 12.45
CA THR A 153 6.41 -28.24 12.12
C THR A 153 7.22 -28.51 10.86
N CYS A 154 7.46 -29.78 10.55
CA CYS A 154 8.07 -30.17 9.26
C CYS A 154 7.29 -29.63 8.06
N LEU A 155 5.96 -29.57 8.13
CA LEU A 155 5.13 -29.05 7.03
C LEU A 155 5.37 -27.55 6.80
N HIS A 156 5.46 -26.74 7.86
CA HIS A 156 5.84 -25.32 7.75
C HIS A 156 7.20 -25.14 7.06
N GLN A 157 8.20 -25.89 7.52
CA GLN A 157 9.56 -25.78 6.98
C GLN A 157 9.63 -26.19 5.51
N ALA A 158 8.97 -27.30 5.13
CA ALA A 158 8.92 -27.78 3.75
C ALA A 158 8.29 -26.73 2.82
N VAL A 159 7.21 -26.10 3.27
CA VAL A 159 6.51 -25.05 2.53
C VAL A 159 7.37 -23.80 2.41
N TYR A 160 7.93 -23.30 3.51
CA TYR A 160 8.81 -22.13 3.53
C TYR A 160 9.97 -22.26 2.53
N LYS A 161 10.58 -23.46 2.46
CA LYS A 161 11.68 -23.77 1.54
C LYS A 161 11.23 -24.05 0.10
N GLY A 162 9.93 -24.14 -0.17
CA GLY A 162 9.39 -24.47 -1.50
C GLY A 162 9.60 -25.91 -1.93
N HIS A 163 9.77 -26.85 -0.99
CA HIS A 163 9.99 -28.26 -1.31
C HIS A 163 8.68 -28.99 -1.61
N SER A 164 8.03 -28.67 -2.73
CA SER A 164 6.71 -29.17 -3.11
C SER A 164 6.59 -30.71 -3.10
N GLU A 165 7.64 -31.42 -3.53
CA GLU A 165 7.70 -32.88 -3.46
C GLU A 165 7.68 -33.43 -2.03
N ILE A 166 8.31 -32.73 -1.08
CA ILE A 166 8.26 -33.08 0.35
C ILE A 166 6.89 -32.74 0.92
N VAL A 167 6.31 -31.59 0.54
CA VAL A 167 4.95 -31.23 0.93
C VAL A 167 3.97 -32.31 0.51
N ARG A 168 4.05 -32.85 -0.72
CA ARG A 168 3.20 -33.98 -1.19
C ARG A 168 3.30 -35.23 -0.32
N ILE A 169 4.48 -35.53 0.24
CA ILE A 169 4.64 -36.66 1.16
C ILE A 169 4.01 -36.35 2.52
N LEU A 170 4.16 -35.11 3.00
CA LEU A 170 3.74 -34.71 4.33
C LEU A 170 2.23 -34.45 4.45
N VAL A 171 1.56 -33.96 3.40
CA VAL A 171 0.13 -33.62 3.47
C VAL A 171 -0.78 -34.79 3.81
N ASP A 172 -0.39 -36.01 3.44
CA ASP A 172 -1.17 -37.23 3.73
C ASP A 172 -1.02 -37.74 5.17
N VAL A 173 -0.03 -37.25 5.91
CA VAL A 173 0.36 -37.79 7.23
C VAL A 173 0.42 -36.74 8.34
N CYS A 174 0.52 -35.46 7.98
CA CYS A 174 0.61 -34.33 8.91
C CYS A 174 -0.75 -33.69 9.19
N ASN A 175 -0.81 -32.92 10.28
CA ASN A 175 -1.87 -31.95 10.48
C ASN A 175 -1.66 -30.75 9.54
N LEU A 176 -2.53 -30.63 8.52
CA LEU A 176 -2.52 -29.51 7.57
C LEU A 176 -2.74 -28.15 8.26
N GLU A 177 -3.54 -28.15 9.33
CA GLU A 177 -3.91 -26.98 10.12
C GLU A 177 -3.00 -26.81 11.35
N ALA A 178 -1.75 -27.27 11.26
CA ALA A 178 -0.77 -26.98 12.30
C ALA A 178 -0.58 -25.46 12.40
N LEU A 179 -0.50 -24.94 13.62
CA LEU A 179 -0.38 -23.50 13.87
C LEU A 179 0.93 -23.22 14.60
N ASP A 180 1.62 -22.18 14.17
CA ASP A 180 2.76 -21.61 14.88
C ASP A 180 2.32 -20.72 16.06
N ASP A 181 3.28 -20.08 16.75
CA ASP A 181 3.00 -19.21 17.91
C ASP A 181 2.18 -17.93 17.57
N HIS A 182 2.12 -17.55 16.30
CA HIS A 182 1.32 -16.45 15.75
C HIS A 182 0.05 -16.95 15.04
N ARG A 183 -0.30 -18.24 15.22
CA ARG A 183 -1.39 -18.90 14.51
C ARG A 183 -1.25 -18.91 12.99
N ILE A 184 -0.03 -18.87 12.48
CA ILE A 184 0.27 -19.00 11.06
C ILE A 184 0.18 -20.48 10.70
N SER A 185 -0.54 -20.79 9.61
CA SER A 185 -0.66 -22.13 9.05
C SER A 185 0.35 -22.36 7.91
N PRO A 186 0.63 -23.62 7.52
CA PRO A 186 1.42 -23.91 6.33
C PRO A 186 0.86 -23.24 5.06
N LEU A 187 -0.47 -23.17 4.92
CA LEU A 187 -1.09 -22.50 3.77
C LEU A 187 -0.81 -21.00 3.76
N PHE A 188 -0.84 -20.36 4.93
CA PHE A 188 -0.45 -18.96 5.07
C PHE A 188 1.03 -18.74 4.69
N VAL A 189 1.94 -19.62 5.14
CA VAL A 189 3.36 -19.56 4.74
C VAL A 189 3.51 -19.68 3.22
N ALA A 190 2.77 -20.60 2.59
CA ALA A 190 2.83 -20.77 1.14
C ALA A 190 2.39 -19.49 0.40
N ALA A 191 1.32 -18.86 0.88
CA ALA A 191 0.79 -17.60 0.36
C ALA A 191 1.76 -16.43 0.56
N GLN A 192 2.36 -16.30 1.74
CA GLN A 192 3.30 -15.23 2.09
C GLN A 192 4.58 -15.26 1.24
N TYR A 193 5.15 -16.45 1.04
CA TYR A 193 6.41 -16.62 0.32
C TYR A 193 6.23 -16.94 -1.17
N GLY A 194 5.01 -16.88 -1.70
CA GLY A 194 4.74 -17.10 -3.12
C GLY A 194 5.04 -18.53 -3.59
N GLN A 195 4.94 -19.51 -2.68
CA GLN A 195 5.26 -20.91 -2.94
C GLN A 195 4.08 -21.60 -3.62
N GLN A 196 3.83 -21.22 -4.88
CA GLN A 196 2.65 -21.62 -5.65
C GLN A 196 2.42 -23.14 -5.64
N GLU A 197 3.42 -23.95 -5.99
CA GLU A 197 3.25 -25.41 -6.02
C GLU A 197 2.89 -26.01 -4.65
N CYS A 198 3.48 -25.48 -3.57
CA CYS A 198 3.16 -25.91 -2.21
C CYS A 198 1.73 -25.50 -1.84
N LEU A 199 1.33 -24.29 -2.20
CA LEU A 199 -0.02 -23.76 -1.97
C LEU A 199 -1.06 -24.64 -2.68
N GLU A 200 -0.84 -24.96 -3.96
CA GLU A 200 -1.71 -25.84 -4.74
C GLU A 200 -1.83 -27.22 -4.10
N VAL A 201 -0.72 -27.82 -3.65
CA VAL A 201 -0.74 -29.12 -2.98
C VAL A 201 -1.54 -29.07 -1.67
N LEU A 202 -1.34 -28.03 -0.84
CA LEU A 202 -2.06 -27.87 0.43
C LEU A 202 -3.57 -27.70 0.25
N VAL A 203 -3.98 -26.82 -0.66
CA VAL A 203 -5.41 -26.58 -0.94
C VAL A 203 -6.07 -27.84 -1.51
N ASN A 204 -5.40 -28.54 -2.44
CA ASN A 204 -5.91 -29.80 -2.99
C ASN A 204 -5.98 -30.93 -1.95
N ALA A 205 -5.16 -30.87 -0.90
CA ALA A 205 -5.23 -31.77 0.25
C ALA A 205 -6.32 -31.38 1.27
N GLY A 206 -7.02 -30.25 1.06
CA GLY A 206 -8.13 -29.81 1.90
C GLY A 206 -7.77 -28.83 3.01
N ALA A 207 -6.63 -28.11 2.90
CA ALA A 207 -6.32 -27.02 3.82
C ALA A 207 -7.37 -25.90 3.77
N ASP A 208 -7.69 -25.29 4.91
CA ASP A 208 -8.68 -24.21 4.98
C ASP A 208 -8.13 -22.92 4.35
N VAL A 209 -8.61 -22.61 3.13
CA VAL A 209 -8.26 -21.40 2.37
C VAL A 209 -8.61 -20.09 3.09
N ASN A 210 -9.51 -20.13 4.07
CA ASN A 210 -9.99 -18.98 4.83
C ASN A 210 -9.48 -18.94 6.28
N THR A 211 -8.43 -19.72 6.59
CA THR A 211 -7.74 -19.67 7.87
C THR A 211 -7.23 -18.27 8.19
N GLN A 212 -7.06 -17.96 9.48
CA GLN A 212 -6.66 -16.65 9.96
C GLN A 212 -5.53 -16.77 10.98
N ALA A 213 -4.49 -15.95 10.77
CA ALA A 213 -3.44 -15.71 11.73
C ALA A 213 -3.98 -14.99 12.98
N ALA A 214 -3.13 -14.81 14.00
CA ALA A 214 -3.53 -14.17 15.25
C ALA A 214 -4.04 -12.73 15.08
N ASP A 215 -3.52 -12.01 14.09
CA ASP A 215 -3.92 -10.65 13.71
C ASP A 215 -5.12 -10.61 12.75
N LEU A 216 -5.72 -11.77 12.45
CA LEU A 216 -6.79 -12.01 11.48
C LEU A 216 -6.37 -12.05 10.00
N ALA A 217 -5.09 -11.90 9.66
CA ALA A 217 -4.65 -11.98 8.28
C ALA A 217 -4.98 -13.36 7.66
N THR A 218 -5.52 -13.34 6.44
CA THR A 218 -5.83 -14.54 5.65
C THR A 218 -4.71 -14.84 4.65
N PRO A 219 -4.59 -16.08 4.14
CA PRO A 219 -3.70 -16.40 3.02
C PRO A 219 -3.92 -15.48 1.81
N LEU A 220 -5.18 -15.14 1.50
CA LEU A 220 -5.50 -14.23 0.39
C LEU A 220 -4.97 -12.81 0.64
N LEU A 221 -5.10 -12.28 1.87
CA LEU A 221 -4.55 -10.97 2.22
C LEU A 221 -3.04 -10.93 2.08
N ILE A 222 -2.32 -11.90 2.67
CA ILE A 222 -0.86 -11.87 2.64
C ILE A 222 -0.30 -12.10 1.23
N ALA A 223 -0.90 -12.98 0.41
CA ALA A 223 -0.51 -13.12 -0.99
C ALA A 223 -0.76 -11.81 -1.78
N SER A 224 -1.85 -11.10 -1.46
CA SER A 224 -2.18 -9.82 -2.09
C SER A 224 -1.23 -8.70 -1.68
N GLN A 225 -0.78 -8.69 -0.43
CA GLN A 225 0.22 -7.76 0.10
C GLN A 225 1.59 -7.97 -0.56
N GLU A 226 2.03 -9.23 -0.64
CA GLU A 226 3.37 -9.58 -1.12
C GLU A 226 3.46 -9.62 -2.67
N GLY A 227 2.33 -9.51 -3.38
CA GLY A 227 2.31 -9.40 -4.84
C GLY A 227 2.31 -10.73 -5.58
N HIS A 228 1.95 -11.83 -4.92
CA HIS A 228 2.01 -13.18 -5.49
C HIS A 228 0.75 -13.49 -6.33
N GLN A 229 0.70 -12.96 -7.55
CA GLN A 229 -0.47 -13.05 -8.46
C GLN A 229 -1.00 -14.48 -8.61
N ALA A 230 -0.13 -15.46 -8.86
CA ALA A 230 -0.56 -16.85 -9.08
C ALA A 230 -1.19 -17.47 -7.83
N CYS A 231 -0.68 -17.15 -6.63
CA CYS A 231 -1.29 -17.57 -5.37
C CYS A 231 -2.66 -16.91 -5.17
N VAL A 232 -2.79 -15.62 -5.48
CA VAL A 232 -4.09 -14.92 -5.37
C VAL A 232 -5.12 -15.53 -6.32
N ASP A 233 -4.76 -15.71 -7.59
CA ASP A 233 -5.66 -16.30 -8.59
C ASP A 233 -6.13 -17.69 -8.13
N PHE A 234 -5.19 -18.52 -7.70
CA PHE A 234 -5.51 -19.87 -7.23
C PHE A 234 -6.39 -19.86 -5.97
N LEU A 235 -6.10 -19.02 -4.97
CA LEU A 235 -6.89 -18.92 -3.74
C LEU A 235 -8.32 -18.45 -4.03
N VAL A 236 -8.49 -17.42 -4.87
CA VAL A 236 -9.82 -16.92 -5.27
C VAL A 236 -10.61 -17.99 -6.01
N ASP A 237 -9.97 -18.69 -6.95
CA ASP A 237 -10.60 -19.73 -7.75
C ASP A 237 -10.99 -20.97 -6.89
N HIS A 238 -10.42 -21.11 -5.68
CA HIS A 238 -10.71 -22.19 -4.71
C HIS A 238 -11.49 -21.71 -3.47
N GLY A 239 -12.19 -20.57 -3.56
CA GLY A 239 -13.16 -20.16 -2.54
C GLY A 239 -12.58 -19.39 -1.35
N ALA A 240 -11.39 -18.79 -1.49
CA ALA A 240 -10.96 -17.76 -0.55
C ALA A 240 -11.93 -16.57 -0.61
N ASP A 241 -12.42 -16.13 0.55
CA ASP A 241 -13.41 -15.06 0.67
C ASP A 241 -12.71 -13.69 0.61
N PRO A 242 -12.89 -12.91 -0.48
CA PRO A 242 -12.27 -11.60 -0.62
C PRO A 242 -12.90 -10.52 0.26
N ASN A 243 -14.01 -10.82 0.95
CA ASN A 243 -14.74 -9.93 1.86
C ASN A 243 -14.51 -10.26 3.34
N ARG A 244 -13.60 -11.20 3.64
CA ARG A 244 -13.30 -11.56 5.02
C ARG A 244 -12.47 -10.47 5.68
N THR A 245 -12.96 -9.98 6.83
CA THR A 245 -12.25 -8.98 7.64
C THR A 245 -10.95 -9.55 8.20
N CYS A 246 -9.84 -8.89 7.89
CA CYS A 246 -8.49 -9.33 8.24
C CYS A 246 -7.87 -8.51 9.38
N SER A 247 -8.67 -7.76 10.14
CA SER A 247 -8.22 -6.88 11.23
C SER A 247 -9.39 -6.49 12.13
N GLN A 248 -9.12 -6.22 13.41
CA GLN A 248 -10.17 -5.94 14.43
C GLN A 248 -10.54 -4.45 14.55
N GLY A 249 -9.60 -3.53 14.26
CA GLY A 249 -9.80 -2.08 14.48
C GLY A 249 -10.13 -1.27 13.23
N TRP A 250 -9.69 -1.75 12.07
CA TRP A 250 -9.86 -1.08 10.78
C TRP A 250 -10.17 -2.15 9.73
N PRO A 251 -11.43 -2.47 9.44
CA PRO A 251 -11.79 -3.68 8.70
C PRO A 251 -11.12 -3.68 7.32
N GLN A 252 -10.09 -4.50 7.23
CA GLN A 252 -9.23 -4.61 6.05
C GLN A 252 -9.60 -5.87 5.30
N PHE A 253 -9.74 -5.71 3.98
CA PHE A 253 -9.89 -6.81 3.02
C PHE A 253 -8.63 -6.94 2.18
N PRO A 254 -8.39 -8.09 1.52
CA PRO A 254 -7.26 -8.28 0.60
C PRO A 254 -7.09 -7.18 -0.45
N ILE A 255 -8.20 -6.58 -0.92
CA ILE A 255 -8.16 -5.46 -1.88
C ILE A 255 -7.40 -4.25 -1.34
N HIS A 256 -7.45 -3.99 -0.03
CA HIS A 256 -6.73 -2.88 0.58
C HIS A 256 -5.23 -3.11 0.50
N ALA A 257 -4.76 -4.32 0.83
CA ALA A 257 -3.36 -4.68 0.71
C ALA A 257 -2.86 -4.59 -0.74
N ALA A 258 -3.60 -5.15 -1.70
CA ALA A 258 -3.23 -5.04 -3.11
C ALA A 258 -3.12 -3.57 -3.58
N ALA A 259 -4.05 -2.72 -3.12
CA ALA A 259 -4.08 -1.30 -3.45
C ALA A 259 -2.92 -0.53 -2.81
N GLU A 260 -2.70 -0.76 -1.51
CA GLU A 260 -1.67 -0.14 -0.66
C GLU A 260 -0.24 -0.39 -1.17
N PHE A 261 0.02 -1.60 -1.65
CA PHE A 261 1.33 -2.02 -2.15
C PHE A 261 1.48 -1.88 -3.68
N GLY A 262 0.43 -1.42 -4.38
CA GLY A 262 0.52 -1.09 -5.80
C GLY A 262 0.49 -2.29 -6.75
N HIS A 263 -0.03 -3.44 -6.32
CA HIS A 263 -0.09 -4.67 -7.11
C HIS A 263 -1.27 -4.65 -8.08
N ILE A 264 -1.14 -3.92 -9.18
CA ILE A 264 -2.24 -3.58 -10.10
C ILE A 264 -2.96 -4.81 -10.70
N GLY A 265 -2.24 -5.90 -11.01
CA GLY A 265 -2.85 -7.13 -11.52
C GLY A 265 -3.79 -7.77 -10.49
N ILE A 266 -3.31 -7.90 -9.26
CA ILE A 266 -4.05 -8.43 -8.12
C ILE A 266 -5.21 -7.51 -7.78
N LEU A 267 -4.98 -6.19 -7.72
CA LEU A 267 -6.00 -5.19 -7.46
C LEU A 267 -7.15 -5.30 -8.46
N ARG A 268 -6.85 -5.44 -9.76
CA ARG A 268 -7.88 -5.62 -10.80
C ARG A 268 -8.71 -6.90 -10.58
N LYS A 269 -8.05 -8.02 -10.24
CA LYS A 269 -8.75 -9.29 -9.94
C LYS A 269 -9.65 -9.13 -8.72
N LEU A 270 -9.15 -8.51 -7.65
CA LEU A 270 -9.90 -8.31 -6.41
C LEU A 270 -11.07 -7.34 -6.56
N ILE A 271 -10.93 -6.25 -7.33
CA ILE A 271 -12.04 -5.33 -7.66
C ILE A 271 -13.24 -6.08 -8.27
N ALA A 272 -12.99 -7.14 -9.05
CA ALA A 272 -14.03 -7.92 -9.70
C ALA A 272 -14.77 -8.89 -8.76
N VAL A 273 -14.19 -9.25 -7.61
CA VAL A 273 -14.73 -10.27 -6.68
C VAL A 273 -15.06 -9.74 -5.28
N THR A 274 -14.57 -8.55 -4.91
CA THR A 274 -14.85 -7.90 -3.63
C THR A 274 -16.11 -7.04 -3.71
N ASP A 275 -16.98 -7.15 -2.70
CA ASP A 275 -18.18 -6.34 -2.57
C ASP A 275 -17.82 -4.86 -2.35
N ARG A 276 -18.58 -3.96 -3.00
CA ARG A 276 -18.37 -2.51 -2.88
C ARG A 276 -18.70 -1.93 -1.50
N VAL A 277 -19.11 -2.77 -0.54
CA VAL A 277 -19.23 -2.41 0.88
C VAL A 277 -17.89 -1.89 1.42
N CYS A 278 -16.75 -2.34 0.88
CA CYS A 278 -15.44 -1.81 1.28
C CYS A 278 -15.24 -0.32 0.94
N ASP A 279 -15.97 0.24 -0.03
CA ASP A 279 -15.79 1.65 -0.42
C ASP A 279 -16.44 2.61 0.59
N ARG A 280 -17.75 2.42 0.88
CA ARG A 280 -18.54 3.35 1.74
C ARG A 280 -19.54 2.64 2.65
N GLY A 281 -19.36 1.35 2.90
CA GLY A 281 -20.19 0.61 3.85
C GLY A 281 -19.99 1.10 5.29
N ASP A 282 -21.01 0.91 6.12
CA ASP A 282 -20.95 1.29 7.53
C ASP A 282 -19.80 0.59 8.25
N GLY A 283 -18.94 1.36 8.89
CA GLY A 283 -17.75 0.87 9.60
C GLY A 283 -16.57 0.46 8.71
N MET A 284 -16.73 0.47 7.38
CA MET A 284 -15.65 0.20 6.43
C MET A 284 -14.88 1.46 6.07
N VAL A 285 -13.67 1.29 5.51
CA VAL A 285 -12.85 2.38 4.99
C VAL A 285 -12.44 2.06 3.55
N SER A 286 -12.57 3.01 2.64
CA SER A 286 -12.25 2.79 1.23
C SER A 286 -10.77 2.40 1.04
N PRO A 287 -10.46 1.43 0.16
CA PRO A 287 -9.09 1.17 -0.30
C PRO A 287 -8.40 2.41 -0.86
N LEU A 288 -9.16 3.41 -1.31
CA LEU A 288 -8.62 4.67 -1.83
C LEU A 288 -7.74 5.38 -0.79
N TYR A 289 -8.07 5.31 0.50
CA TYR A 289 -7.28 5.93 1.56
C TYR A 289 -5.85 5.37 1.64
N VAL A 290 -5.70 4.04 1.61
CA VAL A 290 -4.36 3.42 1.68
C VAL A 290 -3.55 3.63 0.42
N THR A 291 -4.20 3.74 -0.75
CA THR A 291 -3.48 4.09 -1.99
C THR A 291 -2.91 5.50 -1.94
N ILE A 292 -3.63 6.46 -1.35
CA ILE A 292 -3.17 7.84 -1.22
C ILE A 292 -2.05 7.92 -0.19
N HIS A 293 -2.25 7.26 0.96
CA HIS A 293 -1.27 7.25 2.05
C HIS A 293 0.11 6.77 1.58
N ASN A 294 0.15 5.71 0.77
CA ASN A 294 1.39 5.16 0.22
C ASN A 294 1.72 5.66 -1.20
N SER A 295 1.06 6.72 -1.67
CA SER A 295 1.33 7.38 -2.95
C SER A 295 1.24 6.46 -4.20
N GLN A 296 0.34 5.48 -4.17
CA GLN A 296 0.11 4.50 -5.24
C GLN A 296 -0.77 5.04 -6.36
N ILE A 297 -0.20 5.90 -7.22
CA ILE A 297 -0.88 6.58 -8.33
C ILE A 297 -1.71 5.63 -9.21
N LYS A 298 -1.13 4.51 -9.65
CA LYS A 298 -1.81 3.56 -10.55
C LYS A 298 -2.98 2.86 -9.87
N SER A 299 -2.90 2.63 -8.55
CA SER A 299 -3.99 2.06 -7.78
C SER A 299 -5.12 3.08 -7.63
N VAL A 300 -4.80 4.36 -7.38
CA VAL A 300 -5.78 5.46 -7.36
C VAL A 300 -6.51 5.55 -8.70
N GLU A 301 -5.77 5.61 -9.80
CA GLU A 301 -6.34 5.67 -11.15
C GLU A 301 -7.26 4.49 -11.42
N LEU A 302 -6.82 3.27 -11.11
CA LEU A 302 -7.61 2.06 -11.32
C LEU A 302 -8.90 2.08 -10.48
N LEU A 303 -8.82 2.35 -9.17
CA LEU A 303 -10.00 2.40 -8.30
C LEU A 303 -11.02 3.43 -8.79
N LEU A 304 -10.57 4.65 -9.12
CA LEU A 304 -11.45 5.71 -9.62
C LEU A 304 -12.08 5.32 -10.97
N SER A 305 -11.32 4.71 -11.88
CA SER A 305 -11.83 4.25 -13.18
C SER A 305 -12.87 3.13 -13.05
N GLU A 306 -12.74 2.30 -12.01
CA GLU A 306 -13.67 1.22 -11.67
C GLU A 306 -14.83 1.69 -10.77
N GLY A 307 -15.01 3.01 -10.61
CA GLY A 307 -16.17 3.61 -9.96
C GLY A 307 -16.12 3.70 -8.43
N TYR A 308 -14.94 3.55 -7.80
CA TYR A 308 -14.78 3.91 -6.39
C TYR A 308 -14.97 5.42 -6.21
N SER A 309 -15.64 5.82 -5.13
CA SER A 309 -15.96 7.22 -4.88
C SER A 309 -14.69 8.03 -4.56
N PRO A 310 -14.41 9.15 -5.26
CA PRO A 310 -13.27 10.02 -4.91
C PRO A 310 -13.45 10.69 -3.54
N ASP A 311 -14.68 10.75 -3.04
CA ASP A 311 -15.00 11.27 -1.71
C ASP A 311 -14.91 10.22 -0.59
N ALA A 312 -14.95 8.93 -0.96
CA ALA A 312 -15.03 7.81 -0.02
C ALA A 312 -16.06 8.06 1.12
N GLN A 313 -15.80 7.57 2.34
CA GLN A 313 -16.53 7.90 3.56
C GLN A 313 -15.78 8.94 4.40
N ASN A 314 -16.51 9.66 5.26
CA ASN A 314 -15.88 10.53 6.24
C ASN A 314 -15.27 9.70 7.39
N CYS A 315 -13.96 9.87 7.61
CA CYS A 315 -13.14 9.11 8.56
C CYS A 315 -12.65 9.96 9.75
N THR A 316 -13.27 11.12 10.04
CA THR A 316 -12.83 12.04 11.09
C THR A 316 -12.76 11.41 12.46
N HIS A 317 -13.76 10.61 12.84
CA HIS A 317 -13.84 9.97 14.15
C HIS A 317 -12.75 8.92 14.38
N ASN A 318 -12.21 8.32 13.31
CA ASN A 318 -11.24 7.23 13.40
C ASN A 318 -9.81 7.71 13.14
N PHE A 319 -9.62 8.63 12.19
CA PHE A 319 -8.31 9.01 11.67
C PHE A 319 -8.06 10.52 11.62
N GLY A 320 -9.04 11.35 12.01
CA GLY A 320 -8.96 12.80 11.84
C GLY A 320 -9.03 13.25 10.37
N LEU A 321 -9.36 12.36 9.44
CA LEU A 321 -9.36 12.60 7.99
C LEU A 321 -10.78 12.75 7.46
N ARG A 322 -11.06 13.88 6.79
CA ARG A 322 -12.40 14.21 6.27
C ARG A 322 -12.72 13.57 4.92
N SER A 323 -11.71 13.45 4.05
CA SER A 323 -11.86 12.92 2.70
C SER A 323 -10.50 12.43 2.15
N PRO A 324 -10.51 11.61 1.08
CA PRO A 324 -9.30 11.25 0.33
C PRO A 324 -8.53 12.48 -0.18
N LEU A 325 -9.25 13.52 -0.63
CA LEU A 325 -8.64 14.78 -1.10
C LEU A 325 -7.92 15.52 0.03
N ALA A 326 -8.56 15.64 1.20
CA ALA A 326 -7.95 16.26 2.37
C ALA A 326 -6.66 15.51 2.78
N LEU A 327 -6.67 14.17 2.77
CA LEU A 327 -5.47 13.37 3.03
C LEU A 327 -4.35 13.69 2.01
N ALA A 328 -4.69 13.71 0.72
CA ALA A 328 -3.73 13.98 -0.34
C ALA A 328 -3.09 15.38 -0.22
N LEU A 329 -3.88 16.39 0.17
CA LEU A 329 -3.39 17.76 0.40
C LEU A 329 -2.52 17.86 1.67
N CYS A 330 -2.92 17.21 2.77
CA CYS A 330 -2.16 17.22 4.03
C CYS A 330 -0.78 16.56 3.91
N GLN A 331 -0.68 15.45 3.19
CA GLN A 331 0.60 14.71 3.07
C GLN A 331 1.63 15.41 2.18
N MET A 332 1.21 16.36 1.34
CA MET A 332 2.01 16.89 0.24
C MET A 332 2.37 18.36 0.40
N SER A 333 2.57 18.82 1.65
CA SER A 333 2.88 20.22 2.03
C SER A 333 4.03 20.88 1.25
N ASN A 334 4.89 20.11 0.57
CA ASN A 334 5.97 20.62 -0.28
C ASN A 334 5.72 20.56 -1.80
N LYS A 335 4.67 19.89 -2.30
CA LYS A 335 4.31 19.80 -3.74
C LYS A 335 2.79 19.62 -3.94
N PRO A 336 2.00 20.70 -4.13
CA PRO A 336 0.54 20.64 -4.30
C PRO A 336 0.07 19.98 -5.62
N TYR A 337 0.99 19.52 -6.47
CA TYR A 337 0.74 18.95 -7.79
C TYR A 337 1.00 17.45 -7.85
N SER A 338 0.60 16.72 -6.81
CA SER A 338 0.66 15.27 -6.93
C SER A 338 -0.36 14.81 -7.98
N GLU A 339 0.05 13.86 -8.81
CA GLU A 339 -0.82 13.17 -9.76
C GLU A 339 -2.13 12.71 -9.11
N ILE A 340 -2.06 12.33 -7.83
CA ILE A 340 -3.19 11.89 -7.01
C ILE A 340 -4.23 13.00 -6.81
N VAL A 341 -3.82 14.23 -6.44
CA VAL A 341 -4.75 15.36 -6.28
C VAL A 341 -5.47 15.64 -7.60
N ARG A 342 -4.74 15.62 -8.71
CA ARG A 342 -5.33 15.80 -10.03
C ARG A 342 -6.33 14.68 -10.38
N LEU A 343 -5.98 13.42 -10.13
CA LEU A 343 -6.88 12.29 -10.35
C LEU A 343 -8.17 12.42 -9.52
N LEU A 344 -8.07 12.82 -8.25
CA LEU A 344 -9.23 13.02 -7.37
C LEU A 344 -10.13 14.17 -7.85
N VAL A 345 -9.54 15.32 -8.18
CA VAL A 345 -10.28 16.49 -8.69
C VAL A 345 -10.95 16.17 -10.02
N ALA A 346 -10.24 15.49 -10.93
CA ALA A 346 -10.77 15.04 -12.22
C ALA A 346 -11.90 14.02 -12.07
N ALA A 347 -11.80 13.11 -11.08
CA ALA A 347 -12.86 12.16 -10.75
C ALA A 347 -14.08 12.81 -10.08
N GLY A 348 -14.01 14.10 -9.72
CA GLY A 348 -15.14 14.83 -9.16
C GLY A 348 -15.17 14.89 -7.63
N ALA A 349 -14.02 14.77 -6.95
CA ALA A 349 -13.92 14.95 -5.50
C ALA A 349 -14.59 16.26 -5.05
N SER A 350 -15.36 16.20 -3.97
CA SER A 350 -16.08 17.34 -3.44
C SER A 350 -15.12 18.33 -2.79
N LEU A 351 -15.24 19.61 -3.15
CA LEU A 351 -14.38 20.68 -2.62
C LEU A 351 -15.05 21.36 -1.43
N THR A 352 -14.32 21.44 -0.32
CA THR A 352 -14.78 22.06 0.93
C THR A 352 -14.22 23.48 1.12
N GLU A 353 -14.74 24.22 2.10
CA GLU A 353 -14.21 25.52 2.52
C GLU A 353 -12.70 25.49 2.80
N GLU A 354 -12.20 24.43 3.45
CA GLU A 354 -10.76 24.26 3.74
C GLU A 354 -9.93 24.09 2.46
N ASP A 355 -10.44 23.35 1.48
CA ASP A 355 -9.78 23.17 0.17
C ASP A 355 -9.74 24.49 -0.61
N TRP A 356 -10.82 25.27 -0.56
CA TRP A 356 -10.88 26.59 -1.19
C TRP A 356 -9.98 27.60 -0.47
N MET A 357 -9.88 27.54 0.86
CA MET A 357 -8.92 28.32 1.63
C MET A 357 -7.50 28.00 1.17
N TYR A 358 -7.17 26.73 0.96
CA TYR A 358 -5.89 26.32 0.40
C TYR A 358 -5.66 26.85 -1.02
N ALA A 359 -6.71 26.94 -1.85
CA ALA A 359 -6.63 27.43 -3.22
C ALA A 359 -6.53 28.97 -3.36
N LEU A 360 -7.15 29.73 -2.44
CA LEU A 360 -7.35 31.18 -2.58
C LEU A 360 -6.54 32.02 -1.57
N ALA A 361 -6.16 31.48 -0.42
CA ALA A 361 -5.43 32.22 0.63
C ALA A 361 -3.90 32.18 0.44
N THR A 362 -3.43 32.17 -0.81
CA THR A 362 -2.01 32.09 -1.18
C THR A 362 -1.74 32.85 -2.48
N ASP A 363 -0.49 33.24 -2.65
CA ASP A 363 0.07 33.77 -3.90
C ASP A 363 0.25 32.70 -4.99
N LYS A 364 0.25 31.41 -4.62
CA LYS A 364 0.36 30.29 -5.55
C LYS A 364 -1.00 29.90 -6.09
N THR A 365 -1.25 30.17 -7.36
CA THR A 365 -2.53 29.86 -8.02
C THR A 365 -2.62 28.44 -8.60
N ASP A 366 -1.58 27.67 -8.35
CA ASP A 366 -1.33 26.31 -8.80
C ASP A 366 -2.52 25.35 -8.65
N PHE A 367 -3.01 25.20 -7.42
CA PHE A 367 -4.14 24.31 -7.12
C PHE A 367 -5.46 24.83 -7.71
N LEU A 368 -5.66 26.16 -7.72
CA LEU A 368 -6.83 26.78 -8.35
C LEU A 368 -6.84 26.50 -9.87
N GLN A 369 -5.70 26.66 -10.55
CA GLN A 369 -5.60 26.35 -11.98
C GLN A 369 -5.95 24.90 -12.26
N LEU A 370 -5.41 23.96 -11.46
CA LEU A 370 -5.73 22.54 -11.55
C LEU A 370 -7.24 22.26 -11.38
N ILE A 371 -7.89 22.91 -10.41
CA ILE A 371 -9.34 22.80 -10.22
C ILE A 371 -10.06 23.28 -11.48
N LEU A 372 -9.72 24.46 -12.02
CA LEU A 372 -10.40 25.05 -13.19
C LEU A 372 -10.11 24.30 -14.50
N GLU A 373 -9.00 23.55 -14.57
CA GLU A 373 -8.70 22.63 -15.67
C GLU A 373 -9.70 21.48 -15.73
N HIS A 374 -10.14 20.95 -14.59
CA HIS A 374 -11.02 19.78 -14.53
C HIS A 374 -12.46 20.08 -14.13
N ARG A 375 -12.72 21.26 -13.54
CA ARG A 375 -14.03 21.68 -13.00
C ARG A 375 -14.56 22.92 -13.70
N LEU A 376 -15.86 22.90 -14.00
CA LEU A 376 -16.59 24.02 -14.61
C LEU A 376 -17.42 24.77 -13.57
N ILE A 377 -17.40 26.10 -13.60
CA ILE A 377 -18.21 26.97 -12.76
C ILE A 377 -19.63 27.05 -13.35
N PRO A 378 -20.69 26.64 -12.64
CA PRO A 378 -22.06 26.64 -13.18
C PRO A 378 -22.65 28.06 -13.29
N ARG A 379 -23.64 28.23 -14.18
CA ARG A 379 -24.36 29.51 -14.33
C ARG A 379 -25.39 29.71 -13.23
N PRO A 380 -25.72 30.97 -12.88
CA PRO A 380 -26.84 31.28 -11.99
C PRO A 380 -28.19 30.73 -12.48
N GLU A 381 -28.48 30.73 -13.79
CA GLU A 381 -29.79 30.29 -14.31
C GLU A 381 -29.95 28.76 -14.38
N THR A 382 -28.84 28.02 -14.48
CA THR A 382 -28.85 26.55 -14.48
C THR A 382 -29.10 25.94 -13.09
N LEU A 383 -29.10 26.74 -12.03
CA LEU A 383 -29.34 26.29 -10.65
C LEU A 383 -30.82 26.01 -10.33
N ILE A 384 -31.74 26.39 -11.22
CA ILE A 384 -33.19 26.27 -11.03
C ILE A 384 -33.74 24.96 -11.61
N ARG A 385 -32.99 24.29 -12.49
CA ARG A 385 -33.34 22.97 -13.04
C ARG A 385 -32.27 21.98 -12.61
N ASP A 386 -32.68 20.94 -11.88
CA ASP A 386 -31.84 19.77 -11.59
C ASP A 386 -31.50 19.05 -12.90
N CYS A 387 -30.50 19.57 -13.62
CA CYS A 387 -29.97 18.93 -14.81
C CYS A 387 -28.99 17.85 -14.36
N THR A 388 -29.40 16.61 -14.61
CA THR A 388 -28.58 15.40 -14.54
C THR A 388 -27.23 15.62 -15.24
N VAL A 389 -26.14 15.35 -14.50
CA VAL A 389 -24.73 15.21 -14.88
C VAL A 389 -24.48 15.17 -16.40
N SER A 390 -24.44 16.33 -17.05
CA SER A 390 -23.98 16.44 -18.43
C SER A 390 -22.49 16.76 -18.42
N GLN A 391 -21.66 15.73 -18.61
CA GLN A 391 -20.22 15.87 -18.87
C GLN A 391 -20.03 16.70 -20.15
N HIS A 392 -19.87 18.01 -20.02
CA HIS A 392 -19.46 18.84 -21.14
C HIS A 392 -17.94 18.78 -21.26
N HIS A 393 -17.44 18.13 -22.32
CA HIS A 393 -16.01 18.12 -22.70
C HIS A 393 -15.05 17.47 -21.69
N GLY A 394 -15.50 16.48 -20.91
CA GLY A 394 -14.65 15.77 -19.95
C GLY A 394 -14.38 16.50 -18.63
N LYS A 395 -15.01 17.66 -18.40
CA LYS A 395 -14.96 18.39 -17.12
C LYS A 395 -16.22 18.13 -16.29
N THR A 396 -16.06 18.05 -14.98
CA THR A 396 -17.17 17.93 -14.02
C THR A 396 -17.64 19.31 -13.58
N VAL A 397 -18.96 19.51 -13.45
CA VAL A 397 -19.52 20.82 -13.05
C VAL A 397 -19.45 20.93 -11.52
N LEU A 398 -19.04 22.10 -11.00
CA LEU A 398 -19.06 22.36 -9.56
C LEU A 398 -20.50 22.29 -9.03
N LYS A 399 -20.68 21.61 -7.90
CA LYS A 399 -21.97 21.56 -7.20
C LYS A 399 -22.28 22.95 -6.64
N LEU A 400 -23.57 23.25 -6.46
CA LEU A 400 -24.02 24.53 -5.90
C LEU A 400 -23.37 24.84 -4.53
N GLN A 401 -23.22 23.82 -3.69
CA GLN A 401 -22.58 23.97 -2.39
C GLN A 401 -21.11 24.38 -2.51
N GLU A 402 -20.36 23.74 -3.42
CA GLU A 402 -18.96 24.06 -3.69
C GLU A 402 -18.80 25.50 -4.21
N LEU A 403 -19.72 25.95 -5.07
CA LEU A 403 -19.74 27.33 -5.57
C LEU A 403 -19.98 28.35 -4.44
N ARG A 404 -20.89 28.04 -3.51
CA ARG A 404 -21.15 28.92 -2.35
C ARG A 404 -19.92 29.02 -1.46
N GLU A 405 -19.24 27.92 -1.21
CA GLU A 405 -18.02 27.89 -0.41
C GLU A 405 -16.87 28.63 -1.10
N LEU A 406 -16.68 28.44 -2.41
CA LEU A 406 -15.74 29.23 -3.22
C LEU A 406 -15.98 30.74 -3.03
N LEU A 407 -17.23 31.19 -3.19
CA LEU A 407 -17.59 32.61 -3.08
C LEU A 407 -17.38 33.15 -1.66
N CYS A 408 -17.72 32.37 -0.64
CA CYS A 408 -17.50 32.73 0.75
C CYS A 408 -16.01 32.94 1.05
N VAL A 409 -15.17 31.98 0.65
CA VAL A 409 -13.72 32.07 0.85
C VAL A 409 -13.11 33.21 0.04
N ALA A 410 -13.50 33.38 -1.22
CA ALA A 410 -13.04 34.48 -2.06
C ALA A 410 -13.36 35.85 -1.43
N GLN A 411 -14.54 36.00 -0.82
CA GLN A 411 -14.92 37.20 -0.09
C GLN A 411 -14.12 37.39 1.19
N ASN A 412 -13.71 36.33 1.89
CA ASN A 412 -12.90 36.47 3.11
C ASN A 412 -11.40 36.68 2.81
N GLN A 413 -10.93 36.28 1.61
CA GLN A 413 -9.52 36.32 1.20
C GLN A 413 -9.26 37.37 0.11
N VAL A 414 -9.87 38.55 0.25
CA VAL A 414 -9.75 39.67 -0.71
C VAL A 414 -8.30 40.15 -0.88
N HIS A 415 -7.47 40.03 0.16
CA HIS A 415 -6.06 40.43 0.10
C HIS A 415 -5.24 39.64 -0.94
N PHE A 416 -5.70 38.44 -1.33
CA PHE A 416 -5.08 37.63 -2.39
C PHE A 416 -5.83 37.73 -3.73
N ALA A 417 -6.84 38.60 -3.83
CA ALA A 417 -7.70 38.71 -5.01
C ALA A 417 -6.94 39.03 -6.29
N ALA A 418 -5.84 39.76 -6.21
CA ALA A 418 -4.93 39.96 -7.33
C ALA A 418 -4.51 38.62 -7.99
N CYS A 419 -4.25 37.58 -7.19
CA CYS A 419 -3.78 36.29 -7.68
C CYS A 419 -4.91 35.46 -8.30
N TRP A 420 -6.05 35.34 -7.63
CA TRP A 420 -7.11 34.41 -8.04
C TRP A 420 -8.18 35.03 -8.96
N LEU A 421 -8.42 36.35 -8.91
CA LEU A 421 -9.52 36.99 -9.63
C LEU A 421 -9.39 36.84 -11.16
N PRO A 422 -8.23 37.07 -11.80
CA PRO A 422 -8.09 36.89 -13.24
C PRO A 422 -8.41 35.45 -13.68
N LEU A 423 -8.03 34.47 -12.86
CA LEU A 423 -8.23 33.05 -13.15
C LEU A 423 -9.70 32.65 -13.06
N LEU A 424 -10.41 33.09 -12.02
CA LEU A 424 -11.84 32.82 -11.87
C LEU A 424 -12.65 33.48 -12.98
N LEU A 425 -12.33 34.73 -13.35
CA LEU A 425 -12.98 35.43 -14.46
C LEU A 425 -12.72 34.75 -15.80
N LYS A 426 -11.46 34.33 -16.05
CA LYS A 426 -11.09 33.54 -17.23
C LYS A 426 -11.79 32.18 -17.26
N ALA A 427 -12.01 31.55 -16.12
CA ALA A 427 -12.78 30.31 -16.02
C ALA A 427 -14.29 30.53 -16.12
N GLY A 428 -14.74 31.78 -16.25
CA GLY A 428 -16.12 32.11 -16.54
C GLY A 428 -16.95 32.50 -15.32
N LEU A 429 -16.36 32.74 -14.15
CA LEU A 429 -17.11 33.28 -13.01
C LEU A 429 -17.84 34.57 -13.39
N ASP A 430 -19.08 34.72 -12.95
CA ASP A 430 -19.81 35.97 -13.10
C ASP A 430 -19.26 37.00 -12.08
N PRO A 431 -18.67 38.13 -12.54
CA PRO A 431 -18.12 39.15 -11.65
C PRO A 431 -19.15 39.70 -10.65
N SER A 432 -20.44 39.68 -10.99
CA SER A 432 -21.50 40.19 -10.13
C SER A 432 -21.64 39.42 -8.81
N LEU A 433 -21.26 38.15 -8.79
CA LEU A 433 -21.28 37.30 -7.59
C LEU A 433 -20.25 37.73 -6.53
N LEU A 434 -19.21 38.46 -6.94
CA LEU A 434 -18.17 38.98 -6.05
C LEU A 434 -18.46 40.39 -5.53
N LEU A 435 -19.49 41.07 -6.05
CA LEU A 435 -19.84 42.46 -5.68
C LEU A 435 -20.62 42.51 -4.35
N GLN A 436 -19.94 42.19 -3.26
CA GLN A 436 -20.44 42.36 -1.90
C GLN A 436 -19.77 43.56 -1.21
N PRO A 437 -20.40 44.17 -0.19
CA PRO A 437 -19.84 45.31 0.54
C PRO A 437 -18.39 45.09 0.97
N HIS A 438 -18.09 43.91 1.53
CA HIS A 438 -16.77 43.55 2.02
C HIS A 438 -15.68 43.57 0.92
N MET A 439 -16.00 43.09 -0.29
CA MET A 439 -15.07 43.14 -1.43
C MET A 439 -14.77 44.59 -1.83
N LEU A 440 -15.78 45.45 -1.84
CA LEU A 440 -15.61 46.87 -2.18
C LEU A 440 -14.90 47.67 -1.09
N GLU A 441 -14.95 47.24 0.17
CA GLU A 441 -14.30 47.88 1.32
C GLU A 441 -12.83 47.47 1.47
N GLN A 442 -12.52 46.18 1.27
CA GLN A 442 -11.21 45.61 1.58
C GLN A 442 -10.29 45.44 0.35
N ALA A 443 -10.83 45.43 -0.88
CA ALA A 443 -10.00 45.24 -2.06
C ALA A 443 -9.03 46.41 -2.26
N ASP A 444 -7.83 46.06 -2.72
CA ASP A 444 -6.83 47.02 -3.17
C ASP A 444 -7.28 47.72 -4.45
N ASN A 445 -6.74 48.90 -4.71
CA ASN A 445 -7.16 49.76 -5.82
C ASN A 445 -7.06 49.10 -7.18
N GLU A 446 -6.00 48.31 -7.41
CA GLU A 446 -5.80 47.60 -8.67
C GLU A 446 -6.83 46.50 -8.87
N VAL A 447 -7.10 45.70 -7.83
CA VAL A 447 -8.11 44.62 -7.85
C VAL A 447 -9.50 45.20 -8.04
N LEU A 448 -9.82 46.28 -7.34
CA LEU A 448 -11.12 46.93 -7.41
C LEU A 448 -11.36 47.54 -8.80
N ASN A 449 -10.38 48.24 -9.35
CA ASN A 449 -10.46 48.77 -10.72
C ASN A 449 -10.60 47.65 -11.75
N TYR A 450 -9.83 46.56 -11.59
CA TYR A 450 -9.88 45.40 -12.47
C TYR A 450 -11.23 44.67 -12.42
N LEU A 451 -11.80 44.46 -11.23
CA LEU A 451 -13.12 43.84 -11.07
C LEU A 451 -14.23 44.70 -11.72
N LEU A 452 -14.19 46.01 -11.47
CA LEU A 452 -15.20 46.95 -11.99
C LEU A 452 -15.14 47.09 -13.52
N GLU A 453 -14.00 46.82 -14.15
CA GLU A 453 -13.89 46.74 -15.60
C GLU A 453 -14.81 45.66 -16.19
N PHE A 454 -15.21 44.65 -15.43
CA PHE A 454 -16.06 43.57 -15.92
C PHE A 454 -17.52 43.66 -15.46
N VAL A 455 -17.91 44.80 -14.87
CA VAL A 455 -19.22 45.00 -14.24
C VAL A 455 -19.90 46.23 -14.82
N ASN A 456 -21.21 46.14 -15.06
CA ASN A 456 -22.00 47.32 -15.35
C ASN A 456 -22.25 48.13 -14.07
N TRP A 457 -21.40 49.13 -13.84
CA TRP A 457 -21.47 50.03 -12.69
C TRP A 457 -22.80 50.83 -12.60
N SER A 458 -23.48 51.05 -13.72
CA SER A 458 -24.80 51.72 -13.71
C SER A 458 -25.86 50.90 -12.97
N THR A 459 -25.75 49.57 -13.02
CA THR A 459 -26.69 48.62 -12.39
C THR A 459 -26.34 48.27 -10.94
N LEU A 460 -25.27 48.85 -10.38
CA LEU A 460 -24.94 48.67 -8.96
C LEU A 460 -26.04 49.22 -8.05
N SER A 461 -26.26 48.53 -6.93
CA SER A 461 -27.21 48.94 -5.90
C SER A 461 -26.74 50.22 -5.19
N ALA A 462 -27.68 50.99 -4.64
CA ALA A 462 -27.38 52.23 -3.91
C ALA A 462 -26.37 52.05 -2.75
N PRO A 463 -26.41 50.97 -1.94
CA PRO A 463 -25.42 50.72 -0.90
C PRO A 463 -23.99 50.55 -1.44
N LEU A 464 -23.82 49.78 -2.52
CA LEU A 464 -22.51 49.56 -3.12
C LEU A 464 -21.93 50.85 -3.73
N LYS A 465 -22.79 51.67 -4.35
CA LYS A 465 -22.42 53.01 -4.85
C LYS A 465 -21.98 53.95 -3.72
N HIS A 466 -22.59 53.86 -2.54
CA HIS A 466 -22.19 54.65 -1.37
C HIS A 466 -20.77 54.31 -0.93
N ILE A 467 -20.44 53.03 -0.79
CA ILE A 467 -19.10 52.56 -0.40
C ILE A 467 -18.03 53.07 -1.36
N LEU A 468 -18.27 52.98 -2.68
CA LEU A 468 -17.33 53.48 -3.69
C LEU A 468 -17.14 55.01 -3.59
N ASN A 469 -18.21 55.76 -3.32
CA ASN A 469 -18.13 57.21 -3.12
C ASN A 469 -17.37 57.58 -1.84
N GLU A 470 -17.58 56.84 -0.73
CA GLU A 470 -16.82 57.05 0.50
C GLU A 470 -15.33 56.79 0.30
N ARG A 471 -14.96 55.67 -0.32
CA ARG A 471 -13.54 55.38 -0.63
C ARG A 471 -12.90 56.44 -1.53
N ARG A 472 -13.68 57.03 -2.46
CA ARG A 472 -13.25 58.15 -3.30
C ARG A 472 -13.02 59.44 -2.49
N VAL A 473 -13.90 59.75 -1.54
CA VAL A 473 -13.78 60.92 -0.65
C VAL A 473 -12.60 60.78 0.30
N GLU A 474 -12.41 59.58 0.86
CA GLU A 474 -11.32 59.24 1.78
C GLU A 474 -9.96 59.07 1.07
N LYS A 475 -9.94 59.13 -0.27
CA LYS A 475 -8.76 58.88 -1.13
C LYS A 475 -8.14 57.50 -0.92
N THR A 476 -8.93 56.54 -0.45
CA THR A 476 -8.50 55.14 -0.31
C THR A 476 -8.68 54.38 -1.61
N TRP A 477 -9.41 54.93 -2.59
CA TRP A 477 -9.55 54.42 -3.95
C TRP A 477 -9.53 55.53 -5.00
N GLU A 478 -8.76 55.31 -6.07
CA GLU A 478 -8.75 56.16 -7.27
C GLU A 478 -9.31 55.36 -8.47
N PRO A 479 -10.51 55.72 -8.97
CA PRO A 479 -11.04 55.09 -10.17
C PRO A 479 -10.12 55.36 -11.35
N SER A 480 -9.92 54.34 -12.18
CA SER A 480 -9.18 54.53 -13.43
C SER A 480 -9.83 55.61 -14.30
N PRO A 481 -9.07 56.43 -15.05
CA PRO A 481 -9.59 57.63 -15.74
C PRO A 481 -10.73 57.34 -16.72
N TYR A 482 -10.79 56.13 -17.26
CA TYR A 482 -11.86 55.67 -18.17
C TYR A 482 -13.14 55.27 -17.44
N LEU A 483 -13.11 54.95 -16.14
CA LEU A 483 -14.29 54.62 -15.34
C LEU A 483 -15.18 55.84 -15.05
N ASP A 484 -14.60 57.05 -15.01
CA ASP A 484 -15.36 58.31 -14.91
C ASP A 484 -16.04 58.71 -16.24
N SER A 485 -15.74 58.01 -17.34
CA SER A 485 -16.37 58.21 -18.66
C SER A 485 -17.50 57.21 -18.89
N ILE A 486 -18.54 57.60 -19.66
CA ILE A 486 -19.62 56.67 -20.06
C ILE A 486 -18.96 55.44 -20.69
N PRO A 487 -19.24 54.20 -20.19
CA PRO A 487 -18.58 53.02 -20.72
C PRO A 487 -18.80 52.95 -22.22
N CYS A 488 -17.73 52.71 -22.98
CA CYS A 488 -17.81 52.73 -24.43
C CYS A 488 -18.87 51.72 -24.90
N LEU A 489 -19.58 52.03 -25.99
CA LEU A 489 -20.63 51.16 -26.51
C LEU A 489 -20.14 49.72 -26.73
N ALA A 490 -18.88 49.55 -27.15
CA ALA A 490 -18.23 48.25 -27.29
C ALA A 490 -18.18 47.46 -25.97
N HIS A 491 -17.88 48.12 -24.85
CA HIS A 491 -17.85 47.50 -23.53
C HIS A 491 -19.26 47.12 -23.05
N ILE A 492 -20.26 47.99 -23.25
CA ILE A 492 -21.66 47.70 -22.93
C ILE A 492 -22.15 46.51 -23.77
N CYS A 493 -21.85 46.50 -25.07
CA CYS A 493 -22.18 45.38 -25.96
C CYS A 493 -21.51 44.09 -25.52
N ARG A 494 -20.25 44.12 -25.06
CA ARG A 494 -19.56 42.94 -24.50
C ARG A 494 -20.29 42.39 -23.28
N LEU A 495 -20.66 43.24 -22.33
CA LEU A 495 -21.40 42.83 -21.15
C LEU A 495 -22.80 42.29 -21.49
N GLN A 496 -23.49 42.90 -22.45
CA GLN A 496 -24.80 42.44 -22.94
C GLN A 496 -24.72 41.09 -23.64
N VAL A 497 -23.74 40.90 -24.53
CA VAL A 497 -23.50 39.62 -25.22
C VAL A 497 -23.14 38.53 -24.21
N ARG A 498 -22.32 38.86 -23.21
CA ARG A 498 -22.01 37.96 -22.09
C ARG A 498 -23.23 37.62 -21.24
N ALA A 499 -24.09 38.58 -20.93
CA ALA A 499 -25.32 38.34 -20.18
C ALA A 499 -26.29 37.40 -20.92
N VAL A 500 -26.29 37.42 -22.26
CA VAL A 500 -27.17 36.57 -23.08
C VAL A 500 -26.58 35.17 -23.31
N LEU A 501 -25.30 35.08 -23.69
CA LEU A 501 -24.66 33.81 -24.06
C LEU A 501 -24.10 33.06 -22.85
N GLY A 502 -23.76 33.78 -21.79
CA GLY A 502 -23.07 33.26 -20.63
C GLY A 502 -21.59 32.95 -20.90
N PRO A 503 -20.81 32.73 -19.83
CA PRO A 503 -19.36 32.49 -19.90
C PRO A 503 -18.96 31.24 -20.70
N ASP A 504 -19.67 30.13 -20.52
CA ASP A 504 -19.23 28.82 -21.04
C ASP A 504 -19.25 28.75 -22.58
N LEU A 505 -20.30 29.32 -23.18
CA LEU A 505 -20.45 29.38 -24.64
C LEU A 505 -19.45 30.38 -25.24
N LEU A 506 -19.13 31.44 -24.50
CA LEU A 506 -18.09 32.38 -24.89
C LEU A 506 -16.70 31.72 -24.83
N MET A 507 -16.38 30.89 -23.85
CA MET A 507 -15.07 30.22 -23.83
C MET A 507 -14.91 29.14 -24.92
N THR A 508 -15.99 28.73 -25.59
CA THR A 508 -15.96 27.76 -26.69
C THR A 508 -15.65 28.45 -28.01
N THR A 509 -14.43 28.26 -28.53
CA THR A 509 -13.93 28.91 -29.75
C THR A 509 -14.86 28.74 -30.95
N ASN A 510 -15.37 27.52 -31.17
CA ASN A 510 -16.30 27.25 -32.28
C ASN A 510 -17.60 28.06 -32.20
N ILE A 511 -18.12 28.31 -31.01
CA ILE A 511 -19.41 29.01 -30.83
C ILE A 511 -19.22 30.52 -31.00
N VAL A 512 -18.12 31.07 -30.46
CA VAL A 512 -17.81 32.48 -30.66
C VAL A 512 -17.51 32.79 -32.12
N HIS A 513 -16.79 31.90 -32.83
CA HIS A 513 -16.54 32.09 -34.27
C HIS A 513 -17.81 32.00 -35.13
N GLN A 514 -18.90 31.43 -34.60
CA GLN A 514 -20.21 31.40 -35.25
C GLN A 514 -21.07 32.64 -34.94
N LEU A 515 -20.65 33.50 -34.00
CA LEU A 515 -21.37 34.74 -33.73
C LEU A 515 -21.27 35.69 -34.93
N PRO A 516 -22.36 36.38 -35.29
CA PRO A 516 -22.40 37.33 -36.42
C PRO A 516 -21.72 38.66 -36.04
N VAL A 517 -20.47 38.58 -35.57
CA VAL A 517 -19.62 39.70 -35.19
C VAL A 517 -18.28 39.61 -35.94
N PRO A 518 -17.63 40.73 -36.28
CA PRO A 518 -16.31 40.74 -36.90
C PRO A 518 -15.27 39.90 -36.14
N THR A 519 -14.40 39.21 -36.88
CA THR A 519 -13.36 38.31 -36.33
C THR A 519 -12.47 38.91 -35.23
N PRO A 520 -12.07 40.20 -35.30
CA PRO A 520 -11.32 40.85 -34.23
C PRO A 520 -12.08 40.94 -32.89
N LEU A 521 -13.42 40.95 -32.93
CA LEU A 521 -14.26 41.00 -31.73
C LEU A 521 -14.49 39.62 -31.10
N HIS A 522 -14.16 38.53 -31.80
CA HIS A 522 -14.24 37.17 -31.23
C HIS A 522 -13.28 37.00 -30.04
N GLY A 523 -12.06 37.53 -30.11
CA GLY A 523 -11.11 37.52 -28.98
C GLY A 523 -11.58 38.39 -27.80
N PHE A 524 -12.12 39.56 -28.12
CA PHE A 524 -12.70 40.51 -27.17
C PHE A 524 -13.87 39.92 -26.37
N LEU A 525 -14.66 39.02 -26.94
CA LEU A 525 -15.77 38.37 -26.24
C LEU A 525 -15.34 37.20 -25.32
N GLN A 526 -14.12 36.69 -25.47
CA GLN A 526 -13.61 35.49 -24.79
C GLN A 526 -12.80 35.75 -23.51
N PHE A 527 -12.65 37.01 -23.09
CA PHE A 527 -11.66 37.40 -22.08
C PHE A 527 -10.22 36.94 -22.40
N ARG A 528 -9.90 36.65 -23.68
CA ARG A 528 -8.52 36.28 -24.08
C ARG A 528 -7.53 37.41 -23.88
N ASP A 529 -8.03 38.64 -23.77
CA ASP A 529 -7.25 39.85 -23.56
C ASP A 529 -7.03 40.16 -22.07
N ILE A 530 -7.48 39.30 -21.14
CA ILE A 530 -7.08 39.41 -19.73
C ILE A 530 -5.55 39.31 -19.71
N PRO A 531 -4.83 40.40 -19.42
CA PRO A 531 -3.39 40.34 -19.33
C PRO A 531 -3.02 39.37 -18.20
N GLU A 532 -1.97 38.57 -18.37
CA GLU A 532 -1.25 38.05 -17.21
C GLU A 532 -0.76 39.28 -16.46
N THR A 533 -1.38 39.53 -15.33
CA THR A 533 -1.10 40.70 -14.52
C THR A 533 0.33 40.60 -13.99
N SER A 534 1.22 41.42 -14.54
CA SER A 534 2.48 41.77 -13.91
C SER A 534 2.20 42.68 -12.71
N TYR A 535 1.62 42.12 -11.64
CA TYR A 535 1.45 42.83 -10.38
C TYR A 535 2.83 43.21 -9.86
N SER A 536 3.06 44.51 -9.65
CA SER A 536 4.35 45.04 -9.18
C SER A 536 4.55 44.88 -7.66
N HIS A 537 3.49 44.46 -6.96
CA HIS A 537 3.53 44.22 -5.52
C HIS A 537 3.51 42.73 -5.23
N SER A 538 4.51 42.26 -4.49
CA SER A 538 4.54 40.92 -3.95
C SER A 538 3.32 40.75 -3.02
N PRO A 539 2.45 39.76 -3.25
CA PRO A 539 1.44 39.40 -2.25
C PRO A 539 2.15 39.10 -0.91
N PRO A 540 1.51 39.38 0.23
CA PRO A 540 2.10 39.07 1.52
C PRO A 540 2.48 37.59 1.58
N SER A 541 3.72 37.30 2.00
CA SER A 541 4.21 35.94 2.21
C SER A 541 3.23 35.14 3.07
N PRO A 542 3.04 33.84 2.82
CA PRO A 542 1.96 33.07 3.41
C PRO A 542 1.88 33.23 4.92
N LEU A 543 0.66 33.46 5.43
CA LEU A 543 0.28 33.22 6.81
C LEU A 543 0.30 31.70 7.07
N SER A 544 1.48 31.08 6.98
CA SER A 544 1.70 29.68 7.39
C SER A 544 1.13 29.42 8.79
N ASN A 545 1.07 30.46 9.62
CA ASN A 545 0.53 30.41 10.97
C ASN A 545 -1.00 30.39 11.07
N ARG A 546 -1.79 30.74 10.04
CA ARG A 546 -3.26 30.80 10.16
C ARG A 546 -4.00 29.51 9.85
N ILE A 547 -3.46 28.67 8.97
CA ILE A 547 -3.96 27.30 8.82
C ILE A 547 -3.63 26.53 10.11
N GLU A 548 -2.42 26.71 10.67
CA GLU A 548 -2.06 26.21 12.01
C GLU A 548 -2.89 26.84 13.15
N GLU A 549 -3.25 28.13 13.10
CA GLU A 549 -4.14 28.77 14.08
C GLU A 549 -5.60 28.33 13.94
N TYR A 550 -6.08 28.00 12.73
CA TYR A 550 -7.41 27.42 12.54
C TYR A 550 -7.47 26.00 13.14
N TYR A 551 -6.41 25.20 12.94
CA TYR A 551 -6.23 23.93 13.63
C TYR A 551 -6.03 24.07 15.16
N SER A 552 -5.42 25.16 15.64
CA SER A 552 -5.17 25.37 17.08
C SER A 552 -6.33 26.02 17.83
N THR A 553 -7.24 26.73 17.16
CA THR A 553 -8.44 27.35 17.75
C THR A 553 -9.63 26.40 17.80
N HIS A 554 -9.63 25.32 17.02
CA HIS A 554 -10.59 24.22 17.11
C HIS A 554 -9.96 22.97 17.74
N GLN A 555 -9.42 23.14 18.95
CA GLN A 555 -9.06 22.02 19.83
C GLN A 555 -10.31 21.25 20.26
N HIS A 556 -10.66 20.18 19.52
CA HIS A 556 -11.32 19.05 20.14
C HIS A 556 -10.26 18.16 20.79
N ARG A 557 -10.34 18.10 22.12
CA ARG A 557 -9.51 17.28 23.02
C ARG A 557 -9.41 15.84 22.50
N HIS A 558 -8.22 15.46 22.08
CA HIS A 558 -7.84 14.06 21.97
C HIS A 558 -7.54 13.51 23.37
N VAL A 559 -8.32 12.50 23.75
CA VAL A 559 -7.92 11.48 24.73
C VAL A 559 -7.79 10.19 23.92
N LEU A 560 -6.57 9.64 24.01
CA LEU A 560 -6.00 8.42 23.39
C LEU A 560 -5.37 8.64 22.01
#